data_AF-A0A5E4UQM7-F1
#
_entry.id   AF-A0A5E4UQM7-F1
#
_cell.length_a   1.000
_cell.length_b   1.000
_cell.length_c   1.000
_cell.angle_alpha   90.00
_cell.angle_beta   90.00
_cell.angle_gamma   90.00
#
_symmetry.space_group_name_H-M   'P 1'
#
loop_
_entity.id
_entity.type
_entity.pdbx_description
1 polymer ?
#
loop_
_entity_poly.entity_id
_entity_poly.type
_entity_poly.pdbx_seq_one_letter_code
_entity_poly.pdbx_strand_id
1 'polypeptide(L)'
;MTHRHRLTLMPAQRVPVREGTDLDHYLSTSHGIHGTARASHLPRATLAPSLPSPSLRPFKIMTQRLPSFLPSSFASYLAMLLVPAAMLAGCAAPSGGGATSSASGNSNAAAAATTPADILGTWQLVRWEGADDIPSLPEGRVINLTFNDKGAFSGTGGCNRIFGQYTVGPANGQVSLKAPASTRMACPDSMAFEDRYLKTLPRVARFERRDTQLILSAPGGETLTYASQTLLNRPVAGAAGTSKTEDRVLDVDSQMADCVGVGPRKCLRVRTADDSGKAPWELWYAHIDGFDWKPGVEYRVKIHGEPVDNPPADASSMRWTLVEVIRQTPTR
;
A
#
# COMPACT_ATOMS: atom_id res chain seq x y z
N MET A 1 -28.26 19.42 59.44
CA MET A 1 -27.98 20.72 58.78
C MET A 1 -27.91 20.49 57.29
N THR A 2 -28.78 21.19 56.57
CA THR A 2 -29.15 21.00 55.17
C THR A 2 -28.11 21.64 54.24
N HIS A 3 -27.35 20.85 53.48
CA HIS A 3 -26.48 21.40 52.44
C HIS A 3 -27.21 21.43 51.10
N ARG A 4 -27.68 22.62 50.72
CA ARG A 4 -28.23 22.94 49.40
C ARG A 4 -27.09 22.97 48.37
N HIS A 5 -27.15 22.11 47.36
CA HIS A 5 -26.38 22.27 46.13
C HIS A 5 -26.97 23.41 45.30
N ARG A 6 -26.18 24.45 45.07
CA ARG A 6 -26.50 25.57 44.19
C ARG A 6 -25.87 25.29 42.83
N LEU A 7 -26.69 24.91 41.84
CA LEU A 7 -26.29 24.89 40.43
C LEU A 7 -26.05 26.33 39.97
N THR A 8 -24.83 26.63 39.53
CA THR A 8 -24.48 27.89 38.87
C THR A 8 -24.56 27.66 37.36
N LEU A 9 -25.62 28.18 36.72
CA LEU A 9 -25.71 28.26 35.26
C LEU A 9 -24.68 29.26 34.73
N MET A 10 -23.85 28.82 33.77
CA MET A 10 -23.00 29.71 32.98
C MET A 10 -23.79 30.30 31.80
N PRO A 11 -23.68 31.61 31.52
CA PRO A 11 -24.33 32.23 30.37
C PRO A 11 -23.59 31.96 29.07
N ALA A 12 -24.36 31.63 28.02
CA ALA A 12 -23.92 31.44 26.65
C ALA A 12 -23.29 32.73 26.07
N GLN A 13 -22.08 32.61 25.52
CA GLN A 13 -21.44 33.67 24.75
C GLN A 13 -22.03 33.71 23.34
N ARG A 14 -22.59 34.87 22.96
CA ARG A 14 -23.00 35.19 21.59
C ARG A 14 -21.76 35.43 20.73
N VAL A 15 -21.64 34.68 19.63
CA VAL A 15 -20.73 34.99 18.53
C VAL A 15 -21.37 36.06 17.65
N PRO A 16 -20.70 37.19 17.33
CA PRO A 16 -21.24 38.18 16.41
C PRO A 16 -21.14 37.71 14.96
N VAL A 17 -22.26 37.83 14.26
CA VAL A 17 -22.44 37.76 12.81
C VAL A 17 -21.67 38.92 12.17
N ARG A 18 -20.82 38.64 11.16
CA ARG A 18 -20.28 39.67 10.27
C ARG A 18 -21.09 39.67 8.97
N GLU A 19 -21.86 40.74 8.81
CA GLU A 19 -22.49 41.17 7.56
C GLU A 19 -21.44 41.38 6.46
N GLY A 20 -21.85 41.07 5.23
CA GLY A 20 -21.12 41.37 4.02
C GLY A 20 -21.47 42.73 3.43
N THR A 21 -20.49 43.31 2.75
CA THR A 21 -20.51 44.26 1.64
C THR A 21 -19.04 44.24 1.15
N ASP A 22 -18.71 44.13 -0.13
CA ASP A 22 -19.01 45.10 -1.17
C ASP A 22 -18.71 44.48 -2.55
N LEU A 23 -19.65 44.68 -3.47
CA LEU A 23 -19.52 44.52 -4.91
C LEU A 23 -19.11 45.88 -5.43
N ASP A 24 -17.99 46.02 -6.15
CA ASP A 24 -17.94 46.69 -7.45
C ASP A 24 -16.51 46.96 -7.93
N HIS A 25 -16.42 47.12 -9.26
CA HIS A 25 -15.31 47.61 -10.07
C HIS A 25 -14.26 46.60 -10.56
N TYR A 26 -14.53 46.02 -11.72
CA TYR A 26 -13.52 45.95 -12.78
C TYR A 26 -14.12 46.40 -14.12
N LEU A 27 -13.87 47.66 -14.47
CA LEU A 27 -14.13 48.23 -15.78
C LEU A 27 -12.89 48.07 -16.66
N SER A 28 -13.11 47.37 -17.77
CA SER A 28 -12.52 47.56 -19.10
C SER A 28 -11.44 48.64 -19.28
N THR A 29 -10.27 48.26 -19.80
CA THR A 29 -9.54 49.11 -20.75
C THR A 29 -8.85 48.24 -21.80
N SER A 30 -9.37 48.35 -23.03
CA SER A 30 -8.75 47.89 -24.26
C SER A 30 -7.58 48.80 -24.64
N HIS A 31 -6.44 48.23 -25.03
CA HIS A 31 -5.51 48.88 -25.96
C HIS A 31 -5.01 47.84 -26.96
N GLY A 32 -5.37 48.07 -28.22
CA GLY A 32 -4.88 47.31 -29.36
C GLY A 32 -3.44 47.68 -29.66
N ILE A 33 -2.67 46.69 -30.11
CA ILE A 33 -1.41 46.92 -30.80
C ILE A 33 -1.42 46.12 -32.10
N HIS A 34 -1.00 46.84 -33.13
CA HIS A 34 -0.94 46.52 -34.55
C HIS A 34 -0.37 45.14 -34.90
N GLY A 35 -1.01 44.53 -35.89
CA GLY A 35 -0.47 43.40 -36.62
C GLY A 35 0.75 43.77 -37.46
N THR A 36 1.71 42.86 -37.49
CA THR A 36 2.60 42.65 -38.64
C THR A 36 2.70 41.15 -38.88
N ALA A 37 2.16 40.71 -40.01
CA ALA A 37 2.28 39.34 -40.49
C ALA A 37 3.74 39.07 -40.87
N ARG A 38 4.33 38.02 -40.31
CA ARG A 38 5.60 37.47 -40.81
C ARG A 38 5.45 35.99 -41.09
N ALA A 39 5.87 35.65 -42.31
CA ALA A 39 5.66 34.41 -43.02
C ALA A 39 6.13 33.16 -42.26
N SER A 40 5.31 32.12 -42.37
CA SER A 40 5.56 30.75 -41.95
C SER A 40 6.74 30.17 -42.74
N HIS A 41 7.88 29.96 -42.07
CA HIS A 41 8.91 29.04 -42.55
C HIS A 41 8.70 27.68 -41.91
N LEU A 42 8.24 26.73 -42.73
CA LEU A 42 8.26 25.29 -42.48
C LEU A 42 9.69 24.83 -42.13
N PRO A 43 9.91 24.07 -41.05
CA PRO A 43 11.14 23.33 -40.88
C PRO A 43 11.16 22.14 -41.84
N ARG A 44 12.18 22.14 -42.69
CA ARG A 44 12.57 21.08 -43.61
C ARG A 44 12.83 19.79 -42.83
N ALA A 45 12.09 18.71 -43.16
CA ALA A 45 12.31 17.38 -42.60
C ALA A 45 13.72 16.89 -42.96
N THR A 46 14.58 16.74 -41.95
CA THR A 46 15.90 16.12 -42.09
C THR A 46 15.72 14.60 -42.02
N LEU A 47 16.06 13.90 -43.10
CA LEU A 47 16.13 12.44 -43.13
C LEU A 47 17.09 11.93 -42.04
N ALA A 48 16.60 11.05 -41.18
CA ALA A 48 17.44 10.25 -40.29
C ALA A 48 18.17 9.15 -41.09
N PRO A 49 19.45 8.87 -40.80
CA PRO A 49 20.16 7.75 -41.42
C PRO A 49 19.65 6.41 -40.87
N SER A 50 19.43 5.48 -41.79
CA SER A 50 19.04 4.09 -41.56
C SER A 50 20.04 3.34 -40.68
N LEU A 51 19.56 2.72 -39.60
CA LEU A 51 20.31 1.74 -38.80
C LEU A 51 20.52 0.44 -39.59
N PRO A 52 21.69 -0.22 -39.47
CA PRO A 52 21.94 -1.50 -40.12
C PRO A 52 21.25 -2.66 -39.39
N SER A 53 20.65 -3.56 -40.17
CA SER A 53 19.99 -4.79 -39.73
C SER A 53 20.94 -5.72 -38.94
N PRO A 54 20.47 -6.38 -37.87
CA PRO A 54 21.25 -7.43 -37.20
C PRO A 54 21.21 -8.72 -38.01
N SER A 55 22.39 -9.15 -38.46
CA SER A 55 22.66 -10.47 -39.04
C SER A 55 22.42 -11.56 -37.98
N LEU A 56 21.43 -12.42 -38.25
CA LEU A 56 21.21 -13.67 -37.52
C LEU A 56 22.37 -14.63 -37.78
N ARG A 57 23.18 -14.89 -36.76
CA ARG A 57 24.12 -16.02 -36.74
C ARG A 57 23.41 -17.26 -36.17
N PRO A 58 23.61 -18.46 -36.73
CA PRO A 58 23.06 -19.68 -36.17
C PRO A 58 23.78 -20.03 -34.86
N PHE A 59 23.06 -19.97 -33.74
CA PHE A 59 23.57 -20.45 -32.46
C PHE A 59 23.57 -21.98 -32.46
N LYS A 60 24.78 -22.53 -32.34
CA LYS A 60 25.08 -23.95 -32.24
C LYS A 60 24.47 -24.50 -30.95
N ILE A 61 23.60 -25.50 -31.07
CA ILE A 61 23.05 -26.28 -29.96
C ILE A 61 24.21 -27.07 -29.33
N MET A 62 24.66 -26.64 -28.16
CA MET A 62 25.67 -27.33 -27.36
C MET A 62 24.94 -28.25 -26.37
N THR A 63 24.81 -29.51 -26.76
CA THR A 63 24.28 -30.62 -25.94
C THR A 63 25.25 -30.88 -24.78
N GLN A 64 24.98 -30.32 -23.60
CA GLN A 64 25.72 -30.67 -22.39
C GLN A 64 25.08 -31.87 -21.70
N ARG A 65 25.83 -32.97 -21.73
CA ARG A 65 25.53 -34.25 -21.05
C ARG A 65 25.58 -34.04 -19.53
N LEU A 66 24.55 -34.52 -18.83
CA LEU A 66 24.56 -34.74 -17.38
C LEU A 66 25.67 -35.73 -17.00
N PRO A 67 26.51 -35.42 -16.00
CA PRO A 67 27.23 -36.45 -15.27
C PRO A 67 26.42 -36.85 -14.02
N SER A 68 25.90 -38.07 -14.08
CA SER A 68 25.44 -38.87 -12.95
C SER A 68 26.62 -39.18 -12.01
N PHE A 69 26.64 -38.58 -10.83
CA PHE A 69 27.53 -38.95 -9.74
C PHE A 69 26.73 -39.62 -8.63
N LEU A 70 26.76 -40.95 -8.62
CA LEU A 70 26.48 -41.80 -7.47
C LEU A 70 27.81 -42.45 -7.07
N PRO A 71 28.34 -42.20 -5.86
CA PRO A 71 29.31 -43.11 -5.27
C PRO A 71 28.58 -44.18 -4.45
N SER A 72 28.58 -45.38 -5.01
CA SER A 72 28.42 -46.65 -4.33
C SER A 72 29.62 -46.96 -3.42
N SER A 73 29.35 -47.64 -2.31
CA SER A 73 30.27 -48.32 -1.39
C SER A 73 30.74 -47.50 -0.19
N PHE A 74 30.18 -47.79 0.98
CA PHE A 74 30.92 -48.57 1.99
C PHE A 74 29.93 -49.34 2.83
N ALA A 75 29.92 -50.65 2.59
CA ALA A 75 29.34 -51.63 3.48
C ALA A 75 30.08 -51.66 4.81
N SER A 76 29.43 -52.30 5.79
CA SER A 76 30.00 -52.85 7.02
C SER A 76 30.13 -51.89 8.20
N TYR A 77 29.09 -51.85 9.04
CA TYR A 77 29.26 -52.18 10.46
C TYR A 77 27.97 -52.82 10.98
N LEU A 78 28.04 -54.13 11.15
CA LEU A 78 27.06 -54.99 11.83
C LEU A 78 27.73 -55.47 13.11
N ALA A 79 27.28 -54.98 14.26
CA ALA A 79 27.50 -55.49 15.64
C ALA A 79 26.83 -54.43 16.57
N MET A 80 26.04 -54.70 17.60
CA MET A 80 25.90 -55.87 18.46
C MET A 80 24.67 -55.69 19.37
N LEU A 81 23.89 -56.77 19.56
CA LEU A 81 23.17 -57.22 20.78
C LEU A 81 22.17 -56.30 21.55
N LEU A 82 20.88 -56.54 21.29
CA LEU A 82 19.86 -57.17 22.18
C LEU A 82 20.16 -57.32 23.71
N VAL A 83 19.32 -56.70 24.57
CA VAL A 83 18.41 -57.30 25.60
C VAL A 83 18.05 -56.29 26.72
N PRO A 84 16.84 -56.36 27.34
CA PRO A 84 16.12 -55.26 27.96
C PRO A 84 16.12 -55.28 29.50
N ALA A 85 15.69 -54.19 30.14
CA ALA A 85 15.25 -54.21 31.54
C ALA A 85 14.12 -53.20 31.78
N ALA A 86 12.94 -53.73 32.07
CA ALA A 86 11.88 -53.03 32.79
C ALA A 86 12.30 -52.80 34.25
N MET A 87 11.80 -51.73 34.89
CA MET A 87 11.16 -51.75 36.23
C MET A 87 10.96 -50.33 36.79
N LEU A 88 9.72 -50.12 37.27
CA LEU A 88 9.30 -49.39 38.49
C LEU A 88 9.48 -47.85 38.62
N ALA A 89 8.32 -47.19 38.60
CA ALA A 89 7.76 -46.31 39.65
C ALA A 89 8.69 -45.32 40.39
N GLY A 90 8.31 -44.04 40.32
CA GLY A 90 8.79 -43.00 41.24
C GLY A 90 7.98 -41.72 41.13
N CYS A 91 6.88 -41.63 41.88
CA CYS A 91 6.24 -40.36 42.20
C CYS A 91 7.17 -39.53 43.08
N ALA A 92 7.42 -38.28 42.71
CA ALA A 92 7.89 -37.25 43.63
C ALA A 92 7.13 -35.95 43.34
N ALA A 93 6.19 -35.64 44.24
CA ALA A 93 5.61 -34.33 44.37
C ALA A 93 6.56 -33.43 45.18
N PRO A 94 6.78 -32.17 44.76
CA PRO A 94 7.06 -31.10 45.70
C PRO A 94 5.77 -30.34 45.98
N SER A 95 5.24 -30.56 47.18
CA SER A 95 4.34 -29.66 47.88
C SER A 95 5.10 -28.36 48.17
N GLY A 96 4.97 -27.38 47.29
CA GLY A 96 5.49 -26.03 47.46
C GLY A 96 4.39 -25.02 47.26
N GLY A 97 3.67 -24.70 48.34
CA GLY A 97 2.69 -23.61 48.35
C GLY A 97 3.39 -22.28 48.10
N GLY A 98 3.12 -21.68 46.95
CA GLY A 98 3.38 -20.29 46.63
C GLY A 98 2.18 -19.81 45.83
N ALA A 99 1.43 -18.88 46.41
CA ALA A 99 0.16 -18.37 45.90
C ALA A 99 0.21 -18.11 44.39
N THR A 100 -0.60 -18.87 43.65
CA THR A 100 -1.09 -18.48 42.34
C THR A 100 -1.92 -17.20 42.52
N SER A 101 -1.27 -16.06 42.40
CA SER A 101 -1.92 -14.87 41.87
C SER A 101 -2.27 -15.16 40.42
N SER A 102 -3.36 -15.91 40.22
CA SER A 102 -4.13 -15.85 39.00
C SER A 102 -4.78 -14.46 38.94
N ALA A 103 -3.97 -13.47 38.58
CA ALA A 103 -4.52 -12.29 37.94
C ALA A 103 -5.03 -12.78 36.59
N SER A 104 -6.36 -12.93 36.50
CA SER A 104 -7.08 -12.90 35.24
C SER A 104 -6.83 -11.54 34.58
N GLY A 105 -5.67 -11.39 33.96
CA GLY A 105 -5.50 -10.43 32.90
C GLY A 105 -6.17 -11.02 31.67
N ASN A 106 -7.20 -10.37 31.17
CA ASN A 106 -7.62 -10.51 29.78
C ASN A 106 -6.44 -10.09 28.89
N SER A 107 -5.47 -10.97 28.73
CA SER A 107 -4.37 -10.81 27.80
C SER A 107 -4.86 -11.31 26.45
N ASN A 108 -5.72 -10.51 25.81
CA ASN A 108 -5.83 -10.52 24.36
C ASN A 108 -4.58 -9.82 23.77
N ALA A 109 -3.40 -10.17 24.30
CA ALA A 109 -2.11 -9.72 23.80
C ALA A 109 -1.72 -10.73 22.74
N ALA A 110 -1.93 -10.35 21.49
CA ALA A 110 -1.50 -11.10 20.32
C ALA A 110 -0.06 -11.59 20.51
N ALA A 111 0.18 -12.87 20.23
CA ALA A 111 1.50 -13.46 20.33
C ALA A 111 2.46 -12.76 19.36
N ALA A 112 3.64 -12.42 19.85
CA ALA A 112 4.71 -11.79 19.09
C ALA A 112 5.28 -12.76 18.03
N ALA A 113 5.11 -12.43 16.75
CA ALA A 113 5.68 -13.19 15.63
C ALA A 113 6.96 -12.51 15.11
N THR A 114 7.99 -13.31 14.85
CA THR A 114 9.37 -12.81 14.62
C THR A 114 10.14 -13.58 13.55
N THR A 115 9.45 -14.38 12.73
CA THR A 115 10.06 -15.14 11.63
C THR A 115 10.30 -14.25 10.41
N PRO A 116 11.19 -14.63 9.47
CA PRO A 116 11.44 -13.85 8.25
C PRO A 116 10.19 -13.61 7.38
N ALA A 117 9.18 -14.48 7.46
CA ALA A 117 7.93 -14.29 6.73
C ALA A 117 7.03 -13.21 7.38
N ASP A 118 7.18 -12.96 8.68
CA ASP A 118 6.28 -12.08 9.43
C ASP A 118 6.49 -10.60 9.10
N ILE A 119 7.71 -10.19 8.73
CA ILE A 119 8.03 -8.82 8.32
C ILE A 119 7.52 -8.49 6.90
N LEU A 120 7.21 -9.51 6.08
CA LEU A 120 6.80 -9.32 4.69
C LEU A 120 5.47 -8.57 4.58
N GLY A 121 5.31 -7.88 3.45
CA GLY A 121 4.10 -7.13 3.12
C GLY A 121 4.28 -5.62 3.24
N THR A 122 3.16 -4.91 3.17
CA THR A 122 3.14 -3.45 3.15
C THR A 122 2.58 -2.89 4.45
N TRP A 123 3.31 -1.94 5.02
CA TRP A 123 3.15 -1.40 6.35
C TRP A 123 3.12 0.12 6.31
N GLN A 124 2.13 0.73 6.95
CA GLN A 124 2.02 2.18 7.08
C GLN A 124 2.38 2.60 8.49
N LEU A 125 3.26 3.61 8.64
CA LEU A 125 3.63 4.13 9.94
C LEU A 125 2.41 4.80 10.57
N VAL A 126 2.07 4.41 11.79
CA VAL A 126 0.94 4.97 12.55
C VAL A 126 1.40 5.68 13.82
N ARG A 127 2.60 5.38 14.32
CA ARG A 127 3.15 5.94 15.55
C ARG A 127 4.66 5.81 15.59
N TRP A 128 5.34 6.84 16.08
CA TRP A 128 6.78 6.85 16.31
C TRP A 128 7.07 7.54 17.65
N GLU A 129 7.72 6.83 18.56
CA GLU A 129 7.89 7.23 19.95
C GLU A 129 9.29 6.85 20.46
N GLY A 130 9.64 7.33 21.66
CA GLY A 130 10.86 6.93 22.37
C GLY A 130 12.10 7.78 22.07
N ALA A 131 11.93 8.97 21.50
CA ALA A 131 12.97 10.00 21.39
C ALA A 131 12.35 11.42 21.44
N ASP A 132 13.10 12.39 21.95
CA ASP A 132 12.63 13.77 22.17
C ASP A 132 12.64 14.62 20.88
N ASP A 133 13.37 14.18 19.85
CA ASP A 133 13.59 14.90 18.60
C ASP A 133 12.77 14.33 17.42
N ILE A 134 11.67 13.62 17.70
CA ILE A 134 10.78 13.05 16.68
C ILE A 134 9.88 14.17 16.11
N PRO A 135 9.96 14.49 14.81
CA PRO A 135 9.07 15.46 14.19
C PRO A 135 7.64 14.92 14.11
N SER A 136 6.64 15.82 14.11
CA SER A 136 5.25 15.44 13.89
C SER A 136 5.07 14.72 12.54
N LEU A 137 4.19 13.72 12.50
CA LEU A 137 3.84 13.03 11.26
C LEU A 137 3.23 14.06 10.29
N PRO A 138 3.74 14.21 9.05
CA PRO A 138 3.22 15.19 8.10
C PRO A 138 1.76 14.88 7.72
N GLU A 139 0.87 15.86 7.88
CA GLU A 139 -0.54 15.73 7.52
C GLU A 139 -0.72 15.46 6.02
N GLY A 140 -1.67 14.60 5.66
CA GLY A 140 -1.96 14.26 4.26
C GLY A 140 -0.88 13.43 3.57
N ARG A 141 0.18 13.02 4.25
CA ARG A 141 1.23 12.16 3.68
C ARG A 141 1.27 10.80 4.36
N VAL A 142 1.22 9.76 3.54
CA VAL A 142 1.36 8.39 4.00
C VAL A 142 2.84 8.04 4.05
N ILE A 143 3.32 7.52 5.18
CA ILE A 143 4.66 6.96 5.33
C ILE A 143 4.51 5.44 5.29
N ASN A 144 5.23 4.77 4.39
CA ASN A 144 5.11 3.33 4.27
C ASN A 144 6.43 2.62 3.97
N LEU A 145 6.42 1.31 4.26
CA LEU A 145 7.45 0.36 3.89
C LEU A 145 6.79 -0.91 3.36
N THR A 146 7.30 -1.41 2.24
CA THR A 146 6.97 -2.72 1.69
C THR A 146 8.22 -3.59 1.73
N PHE A 147 8.15 -4.73 2.39
CA PHE A 147 9.22 -5.73 2.43
C PHE A 147 8.86 -6.91 1.53
N ASN A 148 9.80 -7.33 0.67
CA ASN A 148 9.63 -8.49 -0.20
C ASN A 148 10.47 -9.68 0.24
N ASP A 149 10.14 -10.85 -0.28
CA ASP A 149 10.83 -12.12 -0.02
C ASP A 149 12.28 -12.19 -0.54
N LYS A 150 12.73 -11.18 -1.30
CA LYS A 150 14.08 -11.08 -1.87
C LYS A 150 15.03 -10.23 -1.04
N GLY A 151 14.62 -9.79 0.16
CA GLY A 151 15.47 -8.98 1.04
C GLY A 151 15.57 -7.51 0.62
N ALA A 152 14.63 -7.00 -0.19
CA ALA A 152 14.55 -5.60 -0.53
C ALA A 152 13.33 -4.93 0.12
N PHE A 153 13.46 -3.65 0.45
CA PHE A 153 12.34 -2.82 0.90
C PHE A 153 12.19 -1.57 0.03
N SER A 154 10.96 -1.09 -0.10
CA SER A 154 10.62 0.14 -0.80
C SER A 154 9.43 0.83 -0.16
N GLY A 155 9.32 2.14 -0.29
CA GLY A 155 8.16 2.87 0.21
C GLY A 155 8.30 4.38 0.05
N THR A 156 7.70 5.14 0.96
CA THR A 156 7.80 6.59 1.01
C THR A 156 8.11 7.07 2.43
N GLY A 157 9.04 8.02 2.54
CA GLY A 157 9.46 8.67 3.78
C GLY A 157 8.71 9.95 4.11
N GLY A 158 7.61 10.24 3.38
CA GLY A 158 6.85 11.49 3.47
C GLY A 158 6.96 12.30 2.18
N CYS A 159 8.10 12.92 1.92
CA CYS A 159 8.31 13.68 0.69
C CYS A 159 8.83 12.81 -0.45
N ASN A 160 9.83 11.97 -0.17
CA ASN A 160 10.50 11.18 -1.18
C ASN A 160 10.11 9.70 -1.15
N ARG A 161 10.40 9.04 -2.26
CA ARG A 161 10.38 7.58 -2.35
C ARG A 161 11.69 7.05 -1.81
N ILE A 162 11.60 6.02 -0.99
CA ILE A 162 12.74 5.39 -0.32
C ILE A 162 12.83 3.92 -0.73
N PHE A 163 14.04 3.40 -0.82
CA PHE A 163 14.28 2.00 -1.15
C PHE A 163 15.63 1.54 -0.62
N GLY A 164 15.73 0.25 -0.32
CA GLY A 164 16.94 -0.32 0.25
C GLY A 164 16.88 -1.83 0.32
N GLN A 165 17.86 -2.39 1.02
CA GLN A 165 17.97 -3.82 1.27
C GLN A 165 17.86 -4.08 2.76
N TYR A 166 17.31 -5.22 3.15
CA TYR A 166 17.22 -5.64 4.54
C TYR A 166 17.64 -7.10 4.67
N THR A 167 18.01 -7.48 5.89
CA THR A 167 18.32 -8.86 6.26
C THR A 167 17.65 -9.18 7.58
N VAL A 168 17.11 -10.39 7.70
CA VAL A 168 16.55 -10.91 8.96
C VAL A 168 17.58 -11.86 9.55
N GLY A 169 17.97 -11.62 10.79
CA GLY A 169 18.92 -12.46 11.51
C GLY A 169 18.29 -13.80 11.93
N PRO A 170 19.11 -14.80 12.26
CA PRO A 170 18.65 -16.14 12.63
C PRO A 170 17.93 -16.21 14.00
N ALA A 171 17.92 -15.11 14.77
CA ALA A 171 17.39 -15.06 16.13
C ALA A 171 16.18 -14.12 16.25
N ASN A 172 15.09 -14.61 16.87
CA ASN A 172 13.98 -13.89 17.53
C ASN A 172 13.70 -12.45 17.06
N GLY A 173 13.54 -12.22 15.75
CA GLY A 173 13.13 -10.92 15.22
C GLY A 173 14.27 -9.91 15.05
N GLN A 174 15.53 -10.36 14.96
CA GLN A 174 16.62 -9.48 14.58
C GLN A 174 16.45 -9.05 13.12
N VAL A 175 16.61 -7.75 12.84
CA VAL A 175 16.59 -7.22 11.48
C VAL A 175 17.67 -6.16 11.33
N SER A 176 18.27 -6.09 10.15
CA SER A 176 19.16 -5.01 9.76
C SER A 176 18.68 -4.43 8.44
N LEU A 177 18.32 -3.14 8.46
CA LEU A 177 17.99 -2.38 7.28
C LEU A 177 19.26 -1.65 6.84
N LYS A 178 19.67 -1.84 5.58
CA LYS A 178 20.76 -1.04 5.01
C LYS A 178 20.31 0.40 4.84
N ALA A 179 21.28 1.31 4.79
CA ALA A 179 21.04 2.72 4.51
C ALA A 179 20.12 2.88 3.29
N PRO A 180 18.92 3.48 3.47
CA PRO A 180 18.00 3.68 2.36
C PRO A 180 18.56 4.71 1.38
N ALA A 181 18.35 4.46 0.09
CA ALA A 181 18.42 5.48 -0.93
C ALA A 181 17.07 6.21 -1.01
N SER A 182 17.10 7.49 -1.38
CA SER A 182 15.92 8.34 -1.50
C SER A 182 15.98 9.22 -2.74
N THR A 183 14.81 9.60 -3.28
CA THR A 183 14.70 10.62 -4.33
C THR A 183 14.97 12.03 -3.77
N ARG A 184 14.99 13.07 -4.63
CA ARG A 184 15.29 14.46 -4.22
C ARG A 184 14.19 15.46 -4.62
N MET A 185 12.95 15.14 -4.27
CA MET A 185 11.82 16.05 -4.24
C MET A 185 11.92 16.92 -2.98
N ALA A 186 11.49 18.18 -3.09
CA ALA A 186 11.45 19.11 -1.97
C ALA A 186 10.00 19.32 -1.52
N CYS A 187 9.73 19.13 -0.24
CA CYS A 187 8.41 19.32 0.37
C CYS A 187 8.55 20.14 1.66
N PRO A 188 8.16 21.42 1.68
CA PRO A 188 8.40 22.32 2.81
C PRO A 188 7.92 21.82 4.18
N ASP A 189 6.90 20.97 4.18
CA ASP A 189 6.18 20.42 5.34
C ASP A 189 6.78 19.12 5.90
N SER A 190 7.59 18.39 5.13
CA SER A 190 7.91 16.98 5.43
C SER A 190 9.40 16.61 5.33
N MET A 191 10.27 17.55 4.93
CA MET A 191 11.72 17.29 4.84
C MET A 191 12.35 16.93 6.19
N ALA A 192 12.03 17.68 7.26
CA ALA A 192 12.60 17.42 8.59
C ALA A 192 12.21 16.03 9.12
N PHE A 193 10.95 15.63 8.89
CA PHE A 193 10.46 14.30 9.21
C PHE A 193 11.22 13.23 8.42
N GLU A 194 11.31 13.38 7.11
CA GLU A 194 11.99 12.41 6.24
C GLU A 194 13.47 12.25 6.59
N ASP A 195 14.19 13.34 6.83
CA ASP A 195 15.61 13.31 7.19
C ASP A 195 15.85 12.55 8.49
N ARG A 196 15.00 12.74 9.50
CA ARG A 196 15.11 11.99 10.76
C ARG A 196 14.76 10.52 10.55
N TYR A 197 13.73 10.24 9.75
CA TYR A 197 13.27 8.88 9.45
C TYR A 197 14.35 8.07 8.73
N LEU A 198 15.00 8.65 7.71
CA LEU A 198 16.10 8.01 6.97
C LEU A 198 17.32 7.72 7.85
N LYS A 199 17.57 8.52 8.89
CA LYS A 199 18.63 8.28 9.89
C LYS A 199 18.25 7.19 10.90
N THR A 200 16.96 7.01 11.16
CA THR A 200 16.45 5.99 12.10
C THR A 200 16.43 4.60 11.48
N LEU A 201 16.00 4.44 10.21
CA LEU A 201 15.86 3.11 9.59
C LEU A 201 17.11 2.22 9.72
N PRO A 202 18.35 2.70 9.49
CA PRO A 202 19.55 1.88 9.61
C PRO A 202 19.92 1.50 11.04
N ARG A 203 19.33 2.17 12.04
CA ARG A 203 19.55 1.90 13.47
C ARG A 203 18.59 0.85 14.00
N VAL A 204 17.53 0.51 13.27
CA VAL A 204 16.58 -0.55 13.65
C VAL A 204 17.33 -1.87 13.79
N ALA A 205 17.15 -2.53 14.94
CA ALA A 205 17.83 -3.76 15.30
C ALA A 205 16.88 -4.94 15.50
N ARG A 206 15.60 -4.67 15.80
CA ARG A 206 14.58 -5.70 16.01
C ARG A 206 13.28 -5.33 15.32
N PHE A 207 12.55 -6.36 14.91
CA PHE A 207 11.16 -6.26 14.53
C PHE A 207 10.33 -7.25 15.33
N GLU A 208 9.06 -6.92 15.48
CA GLU A 208 8.05 -7.79 16.05
C GLU A 208 6.73 -7.55 15.35
N ARG A 209 6.03 -8.62 14.98
CA ARG A 209 4.67 -8.53 14.46
C ARG A 209 3.68 -8.94 15.54
N ARG A 210 2.67 -8.10 15.76
CA ARG A 210 1.51 -8.37 16.61
C ARG A 210 0.26 -8.22 15.78
N ASP A 211 -0.34 -9.35 15.37
CA ASP A 211 -1.48 -9.40 14.44
C ASP A 211 -1.26 -8.55 13.17
N THR A 212 -1.84 -7.35 13.20
CA THR A 212 -1.95 -6.38 12.12
C THR A 212 -0.92 -5.26 12.24
N GLN A 213 -0.06 -5.31 13.26
CA GLN A 213 0.97 -4.31 13.53
C GLN A 213 2.35 -4.89 13.37
N LEU A 214 3.24 -4.10 12.77
CA LEU A 214 4.68 -4.35 12.73
C LEU A 214 5.34 -3.27 13.58
N ILE A 215 6.15 -3.70 14.55
CA ILE A 215 6.88 -2.83 15.45
C ILE A 215 8.36 -2.97 15.10
N LEU A 216 9.01 -1.85 14.76
CA LEU A 216 10.45 -1.79 14.57
C LEU A 216 11.08 -1.06 15.76
N SER A 217 12.10 -1.68 16.36
CA SER A 217 12.79 -1.14 17.52
C SER A 217 14.22 -0.75 17.18
N ALA A 218 14.57 0.48 17.54
CA ALA A 218 15.92 1.02 17.46
C ALA A 218 16.52 1.18 18.88
N PRO A 219 17.86 1.29 19.01
CA PRO A 219 18.52 1.58 20.28
C PRO A 219 18.01 2.88 20.91
N GLY A 220 17.99 2.92 22.25
CA GLY A 220 17.53 4.07 23.01
C GLY A 220 16.02 4.07 23.34
N GLY A 221 15.31 2.98 23.05
CA GLY A 221 13.86 2.85 23.30
C GLY A 221 13.00 3.39 22.16
N GLU A 222 13.61 3.94 21.11
CA GLU A 222 12.93 4.46 19.93
C GLU A 222 12.20 3.33 19.19
N THR A 223 10.89 3.53 18.97
CA THR A 223 9.99 2.51 18.42
C THR A 223 9.12 3.09 17.32
N LEU A 224 9.05 2.40 16.19
CA LEU A 224 8.21 2.73 15.04
C LEU A 224 7.13 1.66 14.92
N THR A 225 5.88 2.05 15.13
CA THR A 225 4.73 1.16 14.98
C THR A 225 4.05 1.40 13.65
N TYR A 226 3.93 0.34 12.87
CA TYR A 226 3.26 0.31 11.59
C TYR A 226 2.01 -0.55 11.67
N ALA A 227 0.99 -0.21 10.89
CA ALA A 227 -0.18 -1.04 10.66
C ALA A 227 -0.14 -1.64 9.25
N SER A 228 -0.61 -2.87 9.12
CA SER A 228 -0.71 -3.58 7.84
C SER A 228 -1.67 -2.83 6.91
N GLN A 229 -1.18 -2.41 5.75
CA GLN A 229 -2.01 -1.69 4.77
C GLN A 229 -3.13 -2.57 4.22
N THR A 230 -2.94 -3.88 4.13
CA THR A 230 -4.00 -4.82 3.75
C THR A 230 -5.20 -4.78 4.72
N LEU A 231 -4.96 -4.39 5.97
CA LEU A 231 -5.98 -4.33 7.03
C LEU A 231 -6.49 -2.91 7.28
N LEU A 232 -5.68 -1.87 7.06
CA LEU A 232 -6.15 -0.49 6.97
C LEU A 232 -7.09 -0.29 5.76
N ASN A 233 -6.82 -1.00 4.66
CA ASN A 233 -7.64 -0.94 3.46
C ASN A 233 -8.78 -1.97 3.48
N ARG A 234 -8.85 -2.83 4.51
CA ARG A 234 -9.96 -3.78 4.68
C ARG A 234 -11.21 -3.00 5.09
N PRO A 235 -12.36 -3.15 4.41
CA PRO A 235 -13.63 -2.65 4.90
C PRO A 235 -13.88 -3.19 6.31
N VAL A 236 -13.81 -2.35 7.34
CA VAL A 236 -14.44 -2.65 8.61
C VAL A 236 -15.94 -2.55 8.35
N ALA A 237 -16.65 -3.69 8.35
CA ALA A 237 -18.10 -3.68 8.41
C ALA A 237 -18.51 -2.99 9.72
N GLY A 238 -18.80 -1.68 9.68
CA GLY A 238 -19.33 -0.93 10.82
C GLY A 238 -18.75 0.45 11.11
N ALA A 239 -17.69 0.91 10.43
CA ALA A 239 -17.20 2.29 10.63
C ALA A 239 -17.69 3.19 9.47
N ALA A 240 -18.86 3.81 9.66
CA ALA A 240 -19.40 4.82 8.77
C ALA A 240 -18.80 6.20 9.11
N GLY A 241 -18.26 6.89 8.11
CA GLY A 241 -17.98 8.33 8.19
C GLY A 241 -16.67 8.79 7.56
N THR A 242 -16.60 8.76 6.23
CA THR A 242 -15.96 9.71 5.28
C THR A 242 -15.42 8.95 4.07
N SER A 243 -15.61 9.54 2.90
CA SER A 243 -15.53 8.96 1.55
C SER A 243 -14.41 7.92 1.38
N LYS A 244 -14.82 6.67 1.18
CA LYS A 244 -13.93 5.53 1.07
C LYS A 244 -13.53 5.30 -0.39
N THR A 245 -12.24 5.05 -0.63
CA THR A 245 -11.76 4.52 -1.90
C THR A 245 -12.28 3.09 -2.12
N GLU A 246 -12.55 2.73 -3.37
CA GLU A 246 -13.24 1.49 -3.72
C GLU A 246 -12.53 0.74 -4.85
N ASP A 247 -12.04 -0.48 -4.58
CA ASP A 247 -11.55 -1.38 -5.63
C ASP A 247 -12.71 -2.21 -6.20
N ARG A 248 -12.82 -2.32 -7.53
CA ARG A 248 -13.77 -3.21 -8.21
C ARG A 248 -13.06 -4.09 -9.22
N VAL A 249 -13.53 -5.33 -9.34
CA VAL A 249 -13.21 -6.19 -10.48
C VAL A 249 -14.46 -6.32 -11.33
N LEU A 250 -14.37 -5.90 -12.59
CA LEU A 250 -15.49 -5.86 -13.52
C LEU A 250 -15.20 -6.71 -14.75
N ASP A 251 -16.22 -7.40 -15.24
CA ASP A 251 -16.24 -7.82 -16.63
C ASP A 251 -16.83 -6.67 -17.47
N VAL A 252 -16.14 -6.30 -18.55
CA VAL A 252 -16.55 -5.26 -19.50
C VAL A 252 -16.90 -5.92 -20.82
N ASP A 253 -18.09 -5.65 -21.32
CA ASP A 253 -18.62 -6.21 -22.56
C ASP A 253 -17.80 -5.75 -23.79
N SER A 254 -17.83 -6.57 -24.82
CA SER A 254 -17.31 -6.29 -26.17
C SER A 254 -18.10 -5.24 -26.94
N GLN A 255 -19.24 -4.78 -26.40
CA GLN A 255 -20.11 -3.77 -26.98
C GLN A 255 -20.45 -2.66 -25.98
N MET A 256 -20.44 -1.42 -26.46
CA MET A 256 -20.99 -0.27 -25.74
C MET A 256 -22.48 -0.09 -26.03
N ALA A 257 -23.23 0.49 -25.09
CA ALA A 257 -24.64 0.81 -25.24
C ALA A 257 -24.89 2.31 -25.28
N ASP A 258 -26.00 2.73 -25.91
CA ASP A 258 -26.47 4.11 -25.83
C ASP A 258 -26.92 4.43 -24.40
N CYS A 259 -26.48 5.58 -23.90
CA CYS A 259 -26.79 6.05 -22.55
C CYS A 259 -26.86 7.59 -22.54
N VAL A 260 -27.45 8.15 -21.48
CA VAL A 260 -27.53 9.60 -21.28
C VAL A 260 -26.86 9.96 -19.95
N GLY A 261 -25.84 10.83 -20.01
CA GLY A 261 -25.25 11.50 -18.84
C GLY A 261 -25.60 12.98 -18.88
N VAL A 262 -24.60 13.85 -19.02
CA VAL A 262 -24.78 15.28 -19.39
C VAL A 262 -25.34 15.46 -20.82
N GLY A 263 -25.44 14.37 -21.57
CA GLY A 263 -26.03 14.29 -22.91
C GLY A 263 -25.99 12.86 -23.45
N PRO A 264 -26.57 12.60 -24.65
CA PRO A 264 -26.52 11.30 -25.30
C PRO A 264 -25.08 10.90 -25.66
N ARG A 265 -24.68 9.68 -25.31
CA ARG A 265 -23.35 9.13 -25.61
C ARG A 265 -23.36 7.60 -25.57
N LYS A 266 -22.21 7.00 -25.86
CA LYS A 266 -21.96 5.58 -25.61
C LYS A 266 -21.37 5.36 -24.22
N CYS A 267 -21.90 4.39 -23.49
CA CYS A 267 -21.37 3.92 -22.20
C CYS A 267 -20.86 2.49 -22.33
N LEU A 268 -19.89 2.15 -21.48
CA LEU A 268 -19.49 0.76 -21.31
C LEU A 268 -20.65 -0.03 -20.69
N ARG A 269 -20.74 -1.32 -21.04
CA ARG A 269 -21.57 -2.28 -20.32
C ARG A 269 -20.65 -3.10 -19.43
N VAL A 270 -20.94 -3.15 -18.14
CA VAL A 270 -20.12 -3.84 -17.16
C VAL A 270 -20.98 -4.73 -16.29
N ARG A 271 -20.37 -5.73 -15.67
CA ARG A 271 -20.98 -6.49 -14.58
C ARG A 271 -19.92 -6.77 -13.53
N THR A 272 -20.35 -7.04 -12.31
CA THR A 272 -19.43 -7.55 -11.27
C THR A 272 -18.77 -8.82 -11.79
N ALA A 273 -17.44 -8.87 -11.71
CA ALA A 273 -16.73 -10.09 -12.08
C ALA A 273 -16.99 -11.16 -11.02
N ASP A 274 -17.78 -12.15 -11.39
CA ASP A 274 -17.95 -13.38 -10.64
C ASP A 274 -17.54 -14.58 -11.52
N ASP A 275 -17.27 -15.72 -10.88
CA ASP A 275 -16.89 -16.95 -11.60
C ASP A 275 -18.10 -17.67 -12.23
N SER A 276 -19.32 -17.23 -11.92
CA SER A 276 -20.54 -17.80 -12.47
C SER A 276 -20.85 -17.25 -13.87
N GLY A 277 -20.38 -16.04 -14.19
CA GLY A 277 -20.66 -15.32 -15.44
C GLY A 277 -22.13 -14.92 -15.58
N LYS A 278 -22.92 -14.93 -14.49
CA LYS A 278 -24.38 -14.70 -14.49
C LYS A 278 -24.80 -13.33 -13.97
N ALA A 279 -23.88 -12.53 -13.44
CA ALA A 279 -24.21 -11.17 -13.04
C ALA A 279 -24.86 -10.38 -14.20
N PRO A 280 -25.91 -9.59 -13.92
CA PRO A 280 -26.58 -8.80 -14.93
C PRO A 280 -25.64 -7.71 -15.46
N TRP A 281 -25.77 -7.39 -16.74
CA TRP A 281 -25.07 -6.27 -17.36
C TRP A 281 -25.70 -4.95 -16.93
N GLU A 282 -24.85 -4.02 -16.54
CA GLU A 282 -25.19 -2.66 -16.11
C GLU A 282 -24.47 -1.63 -16.99
N LEU A 283 -25.04 -0.43 -17.08
CA LEU A 283 -24.40 0.68 -17.78
C LEU A 283 -23.37 1.35 -16.87
N TRP A 284 -22.15 1.52 -17.39
CA TRP A 284 -21.09 2.23 -16.72
C TRP A 284 -20.90 3.62 -17.32
N TYR A 285 -21.26 4.62 -16.52
CA TYR A 285 -21.28 6.02 -16.94
C TYR A 285 -19.95 6.73 -16.67
N ALA A 286 -19.11 6.25 -15.76
CA ALA A 286 -17.87 6.93 -15.44
C ALA A 286 -16.77 6.65 -16.46
N HIS A 287 -15.84 7.61 -16.63
CA HIS A 287 -14.60 7.33 -17.35
C HIS A 287 -13.67 6.48 -16.46
N ILE A 288 -12.86 5.62 -17.08
CA ILE A 288 -11.84 4.81 -16.40
C ILE A 288 -10.49 5.24 -16.98
N ASP A 289 -9.72 5.99 -16.20
CA ASP A 289 -8.40 6.48 -16.59
C ASP A 289 -7.47 5.30 -16.92
N GLY A 290 -6.85 5.33 -18.10
CA GLY A 290 -5.91 4.31 -18.56
C GLY A 290 -6.56 3.04 -19.12
N PHE A 291 -7.89 2.98 -19.24
CA PHE A 291 -8.58 1.86 -19.89
C PHE A 291 -9.01 2.19 -21.32
N ASP A 292 -8.23 1.69 -22.28
CA ASP A 292 -8.52 1.79 -23.72
C ASP A 292 -9.35 0.60 -24.21
N TRP A 293 -10.67 0.73 -24.13
CA TRP A 293 -11.60 -0.28 -24.62
C TRP A 293 -11.53 -0.43 -26.15
N LYS A 294 -11.65 -1.67 -26.65
CA LYS A 294 -11.71 -1.98 -28.08
C LYS A 294 -12.98 -2.78 -28.40
N PRO A 295 -13.64 -2.50 -29.54
CA PRO A 295 -14.80 -3.26 -29.97
C PRO A 295 -14.43 -4.71 -30.26
N GLY A 296 -15.33 -5.64 -29.90
CA GLY A 296 -15.13 -7.08 -30.15
C GLY A 296 -14.18 -7.77 -29.17
N VAL A 297 -13.90 -7.16 -28.01
CA VAL A 297 -13.10 -7.77 -26.94
C VAL A 297 -13.82 -7.61 -25.61
N GLU A 298 -14.06 -8.72 -24.92
CA GLU A 298 -14.48 -8.71 -23.52
C GLU A 298 -13.26 -8.61 -22.60
N TYR A 299 -13.37 -7.79 -21.56
CA TYR A 299 -12.28 -7.57 -20.60
C TYR A 299 -12.70 -7.99 -19.21
N ARG A 300 -11.76 -8.53 -18.42
CA ARG A 300 -11.86 -8.53 -16.96
C ARG A 300 -10.81 -7.56 -16.44
N VAL A 301 -11.24 -6.50 -15.75
CA VAL A 301 -10.36 -5.43 -15.28
C VAL A 301 -10.50 -5.23 -13.78
N LYS A 302 -9.40 -4.88 -13.13
CA LYS A 302 -9.42 -4.32 -11.79
C LYS A 302 -9.29 -2.80 -11.89
N ILE A 303 -10.18 -2.08 -11.23
CA ILE A 303 -10.20 -0.62 -11.17
C ILE A 303 -10.16 -0.14 -9.72
N HIS A 304 -9.59 1.04 -9.51
CA HIS A 304 -9.56 1.75 -8.24
C HIS A 304 -10.38 3.03 -8.35
N GLY A 305 -11.32 3.22 -7.44
CA GLY A 305 -12.18 4.39 -7.34
C GLY A 305 -11.75 5.28 -6.18
N GLU A 306 -11.54 6.56 -6.46
CA GLU A 306 -11.26 7.58 -5.46
C GLU A 306 -12.38 8.63 -5.47
N PRO A 307 -12.83 9.12 -4.31
CA PRO A 307 -13.78 10.22 -4.26
C PRO A 307 -13.15 11.49 -4.83
N VAL A 308 -13.93 12.25 -5.61
CA VAL A 308 -13.51 13.56 -6.11
C VAL A 308 -14.09 14.62 -5.20
N ASP A 309 -13.24 15.50 -4.66
CA ASP A 309 -13.70 16.66 -3.88
C ASP A 309 -14.40 17.67 -4.79
N ASN A 310 -15.62 18.05 -4.40
CA ASN A 310 -16.45 19.03 -5.10
C ASN A 310 -16.62 18.74 -6.60
N PRO A 311 -17.21 17.58 -6.98
CA PRO A 311 -17.41 17.25 -8.39
C PRO A 311 -18.39 18.25 -9.02
N PRO A 312 -18.22 18.59 -10.30
CA PRO A 312 -19.25 19.31 -11.07
C PRO A 312 -20.61 18.61 -10.94
N ALA A 313 -21.71 19.37 -10.99
CA ALA A 313 -23.06 18.85 -10.74
C ALA A 313 -23.45 17.62 -11.59
N ASP A 314 -22.89 17.51 -12.80
CA ASP A 314 -23.20 16.44 -13.76
C ASP A 314 -22.07 15.40 -13.90
N ALA A 315 -21.07 15.43 -13.02
CA ALA A 315 -19.93 14.51 -13.03
C ALA A 315 -20.04 13.43 -11.95
N SER A 316 -19.41 12.28 -12.20
CA SER A 316 -19.28 11.22 -11.19
C SER A 316 -18.56 11.76 -9.95
N SER A 317 -19.09 11.46 -8.77
CA SER A 317 -18.42 11.74 -7.49
C SER A 317 -17.19 10.84 -7.24
N MET A 318 -16.91 9.93 -8.16
CA MET A 318 -15.79 8.99 -8.13
C MET A 318 -14.95 9.12 -9.40
N ARG A 319 -13.63 9.19 -9.23
CA ARG A 319 -12.62 9.03 -10.28
C ARG A 319 -12.17 7.58 -10.30
N TRP A 320 -12.26 6.93 -11.45
CA TRP A 320 -11.86 5.54 -11.61
C TRP A 320 -10.58 5.44 -12.42
N THR A 321 -9.61 4.66 -11.94
CA THR A 321 -8.34 4.38 -12.62
C THR A 321 -8.19 2.89 -12.84
N LEU A 322 -7.71 2.50 -14.02
CA LEU A 322 -7.36 1.11 -14.29
C LEU A 322 -6.15 0.71 -13.44
N VAL A 323 -6.32 -0.34 -12.62
CA VAL A 323 -5.22 -0.96 -11.88
C VAL A 323 -4.54 -2.00 -12.75
N GLU A 324 -5.33 -2.94 -13.29
CA GLU A 324 -4.81 -3.99 -14.16
C GLU A 324 -5.88 -4.54 -15.10
N VAL A 325 -5.46 -5.05 -16.26
CA VAL A 325 -6.31 -5.92 -17.08
C VAL A 325 -6.00 -7.37 -16.74
N ILE A 326 -6.93 -8.04 -16.06
CA ILE A 326 -6.81 -9.43 -15.62
C ILE A 326 -6.96 -10.39 -16.80
N ARG A 327 -7.90 -10.11 -17.72
CA ARG A 327 -8.16 -10.94 -18.91
C ARG A 327 -8.68 -10.11 -20.07
N GLN A 328 -8.34 -10.52 -21.28
CA GLN A 328 -8.94 -10.02 -22.53
C GLN A 328 -9.33 -11.22 -23.40
N THR A 329 -10.56 -11.24 -23.90
CA THR A 329 -11.10 -12.34 -24.71
C THR A 329 -11.75 -11.75 -25.96
N PRO A 330 -11.19 -11.97 -27.16
CA PRO A 330 -11.85 -11.57 -28.40
C PRO A 330 -13.19 -12.29 -28.55
N THR A 331 -14.25 -11.55 -28.80
CA THR A 331 -15.56 -12.10 -29.15
C THR A 331 -15.60 -12.38 -30.63
N ARG A 332 -16.00 -13.59 -31.00
CA ARG A 332 -16.04 -14.07 -32.39
C ARG A 332 -17.30 -13.63 -33.11
#